data_AF-A0A2A3LW81-F1
#
_entry.id   AF-A0A2A3LW81-F1
#
_cell.length_a   1.000
_cell.length_b   1.000
_cell.length_c   1.000
_cell.angle_alpha   90.00
_cell.angle_beta   90.00
_cell.angle_gamma   90.00
#
_symmetry.space_group_name_H-M   'P 1'
#
loop_
_entity.id
_entity.type
_entity.pdbx_description
1 polymer ?
#
loop_
_entity_poly.entity_id
_entity_poly.type
_entity_poly.pdbx_seq_one_letter_code
_entity_poly.pdbx_strand_id
1 'polypeptide(L)'
;MVEKISVNCQAKLSEAVTMLTRLFRDKKFVVVSMRPGKDRTLDQNALWFAMYDRIAKSTEMGDIEDVRRYCKLHFGVPIMRAGCDEFRTGWAESFIHLPYEVKLRLMGPCAMFGPDGFPVTRLFDRAQGCQYTDRIVAEFAPQGVVFSDLLSEEAA
;
A
#
# COMPACT_ATOMS: atom_id res chain seq x y z
N MET A 1 -3.01 20.27 5.92
CA MET A 1 -3.30 19.01 5.20
C MET A 1 -3.19 19.29 3.71
N VAL A 2 -2.47 18.47 2.96
CA VAL A 2 -2.43 18.56 1.49
C VAL A 2 -3.68 17.83 0.98
N GLU A 3 -4.65 18.57 0.46
CA GLU A 3 -5.80 17.97 -0.22
C GLU A 3 -5.34 17.43 -1.57
N LYS A 4 -5.41 16.10 -1.76
CA LYS A 4 -5.11 15.43 -3.03
C LYS A 4 -6.41 14.92 -3.63
N ILE A 5 -6.74 15.37 -4.83
CA ILE A 5 -7.91 14.91 -5.60
C ILE A 5 -7.42 14.12 -6.83
N SER A 6 -8.00 12.95 -7.07
CA SER A 6 -7.79 12.20 -8.32
C SER A 6 -8.84 12.66 -9.34
N VAL A 7 -8.38 13.22 -10.46
CA VAL A 7 -9.25 13.72 -11.53
C VAL A 7 -9.37 12.64 -12.60
N ASN A 8 -10.40 11.80 -12.48
CA ASN A 8 -10.64 10.65 -13.36
C ASN A 8 -11.92 10.76 -14.19
N CYS A 9 -12.73 11.80 -13.97
CA CYS A 9 -13.96 12.04 -14.71
C CYS A 9 -14.31 13.53 -14.73
N GLN A 10 -15.29 13.91 -15.55
CA GLN A 10 -15.71 15.31 -15.72
C GLN A 10 -16.17 15.95 -14.39
N ALA A 11 -16.89 15.20 -13.55
CA ALA A 11 -17.35 15.69 -12.25
C ALA A 11 -16.18 16.02 -11.32
N LYS A 12 -15.16 15.15 -11.27
CA LYS A 12 -13.93 15.37 -10.48
C LYS A 12 -13.09 16.52 -11.02
N LEU A 13 -13.11 16.75 -12.34
CA LEU A 13 -12.46 17.92 -12.92
C LEU A 13 -13.12 19.22 -12.44
N SER A 14 -14.46 19.30 -12.48
CA SER A 14 -15.19 20.47 -11.98
C SER A 14 -14.96 20.71 -10.48
N GLU A 15 -14.88 19.64 -9.68
CA GLU A 15 -14.58 19.71 -8.25
C GLU A 15 -13.16 20.28 -8.00
N ALA A 16 -12.16 19.79 -8.73
CA ALA A 16 -10.78 20.27 -8.63
C ALA A 16 -10.64 21.76 -8.98
N VAL A 17 -11.30 22.22 -10.05
CA VAL A 17 -11.29 23.64 -10.46
C VAL A 17 -11.95 24.52 -9.40
N THR A 18 -13.05 24.05 -8.82
CA THR A 18 -13.76 24.77 -7.75
C THR A 18 -12.88 24.92 -6.51
N MET A 19 -12.22 23.83 -6.09
CA MET A 19 -11.30 23.81 -4.95
C MET A 19 -10.12 24.77 -5.16
N LEU A 20 -9.48 24.70 -6.34
CA LEU A 20 -8.38 25.58 -6.73
C LEU A 20 -8.79 27.06 -6.65
N THR A 21 -9.95 27.39 -7.23
CA THR A 21 -10.47 28.76 -7.27
C THR A 21 -10.77 29.28 -5.87
N ARG A 22 -11.36 28.44 -5.00
CA ARG A 22 -11.64 28.77 -3.60
C ARG A 22 -10.36 29.05 -2.82
N LEU A 23 -9.35 28.19 -2.94
CA LEU A 23 -8.08 28.32 -2.24
C LEU A 23 -7.34 29.59 -2.69
N PHE A 24 -7.33 29.88 -3.98
CA PHE A 24 -6.71 31.10 -4.50
C PHE A 24 -7.44 32.37 -4.02
N ARG A 25 -8.77 32.34 -3.97
CA ARG A 25 -9.55 33.50 -3.50
C ARG A 25 -9.21 33.87 -2.06
N ASP A 26 -9.06 32.86 -1.19
CA ASP A 26 -8.75 33.02 0.23
C ASP A 26 -7.28 33.40 0.47
N LYS A 27 -6.34 32.61 -0.07
CA LYS A 27 -4.91 32.76 0.24
C LYS A 27 -4.13 33.64 -0.72
N LYS A 28 -4.70 34.00 -1.88
CA LYS A 28 -4.05 34.74 -2.98
C LYS A 28 -2.84 34.05 -3.62
N PHE A 29 -2.48 32.85 -3.17
CA PHE A 29 -1.47 32.00 -3.78
C PHE A 29 -1.86 30.53 -3.59
N VAL A 30 -1.60 29.68 -4.58
CA VAL A 30 -1.81 28.23 -4.51
C VAL A 30 -0.65 27.54 -5.24
N VAL A 31 -0.07 26.53 -4.60
CA VAL A 31 0.93 25.65 -5.24
C VAL A 31 0.20 24.44 -5.81
N VAL A 32 0.30 24.23 -7.12
CA VAL A 32 -0.34 23.09 -7.81
C VAL A 32 0.73 22.12 -8.29
N SER A 33 0.58 20.85 -7.95
CA SER A 33 1.39 19.76 -8.52
C SER A 33 0.48 18.86 -9.35
N MET A 34 0.78 18.76 -10.65
CA MET A 34 0.04 17.91 -11.59
C MET A 34 0.99 16.83 -12.10
N ARG A 35 0.53 15.58 -12.12
CA ARG A 35 1.24 14.46 -12.73
C ARG A 35 0.31 13.84 -13.77
N PRO A 36 0.73 13.75 -15.05
CA PRO A 36 -0.07 13.09 -16.07
C PRO A 36 -0.13 11.57 -15.81
N GLY A 37 -1.29 10.98 -16.07
CA GLY A 37 -1.56 9.56 -15.86
C GLY A 37 -2.24 9.24 -14.53
N LYS A 38 -2.84 8.04 -14.45
CA LYS A 38 -3.39 7.49 -13.22
C LYS A 38 -2.24 7.22 -12.25
N ASP A 39 -2.37 7.63 -11.00
CA ASP A 39 -1.36 7.37 -9.98
C ASP A 39 -1.37 5.86 -9.71
N ARG A 40 -0.54 5.10 -10.45
CA ARG A 40 -0.52 3.62 -10.43
C ARG A 40 -0.34 3.07 -9.01
N THR A 41 0.25 3.86 -8.11
CA THR A 41 0.40 3.54 -6.70
C THR A 41 -0.95 3.46 -5.96
N LEU A 42 -1.95 4.26 -6.34
CA LEU A 42 -3.31 4.17 -5.76
C LEU A 42 -4.01 2.88 -6.19
N ASP A 43 -3.89 2.48 -7.46
CA ASP A 43 -4.48 1.24 -7.97
C ASP A 43 -3.80 0.01 -7.36
N GLN A 44 -2.46 0.04 -7.21
CA GLN A 44 -1.72 -1.05 -6.56
C GLN A 44 -2.10 -1.19 -5.08
N ASN A 45 -2.26 -0.07 -4.36
CA ASN A 45 -2.71 -0.13 -2.96
C ASN A 45 -4.15 -0.66 -2.88
N ALA A 46 -5.06 -0.20 -3.75
CA ALA A 46 -6.43 -0.69 -3.80
C ALA A 46 -6.47 -2.20 -4.11
N LEU A 47 -5.67 -2.66 -5.06
CA LEU A 47 -5.49 -4.08 -5.37
C LEU A 47 -5.05 -4.88 -4.14
N TRP A 48 -3.98 -4.45 -3.45
CA TRP A 48 -3.50 -5.16 -2.27
C TRP A 48 -4.55 -5.19 -1.15
N PHE A 49 -5.28 -4.11 -0.92
CA PHE A 49 -6.38 -4.11 0.05
C PHE A 49 -7.49 -5.10 -0.33
N ALA A 50 -7.86 -5.17 -1.61
CA ALA A 50 -8.83 -6.15 -2.11
C ALA A 50 -8.32 -7.60 -1.94
N MET A 51 -7.02 -7.84 -2.16
CA MET A 51 -6.41 -9.14 -1.91
C MET A 51 -6.43 -9.49 -0.42
N TYR A 52 -6.14 -8.54 0.48
CA TYR A 52 -6.18 -8.78 1.93
C TYR A 52 -7.58 -9.10 2.42
N ASP A 53 -8.58 -8.35 1.95
CA ASP A 53 -10.00 -8.63 2.24
C ASP A 53 -10.41 -10.03 1.75
N ARG A 54 -9.98 -10.42 0.55
CA ARG A 54 -10.24 -11.77 0.02
C ARG A 54 -9.61 -12.85 0.88
N ILE A 55 -8.34 -12.69 1.26
CA ILE A 55 -7.65 -13.66 2.12
C ILE A 55 -8.34 -13.74 3.48
N ALA A 56 -8.65 -12.62 4.12
CA ALA A 56 -9.31 -12.59 5.43
C ALA A 56 -10.68 -13.29 5.41
N LYS A 57 -11.40 -13.22 4.29
CA LYS A 57 -12.70 -13.91 4.10
C LYS A 57 -12.57 -15.39 3.74
N SER A 58 -11.43 -15.80 3.19
CA SER A 58 -11.21 -17.16 2.69
C SER A 58 -10.32 -18.00 3.61
N THR A 59 -9.72 -17.43 4.64
CA THR A 59 -8.82 -18.11 5.58
C THR A 59 -9.16 -17.75 7.03
N GLU A 60 -8.55 -18.47 7.98
CA GLU A 60 -8.71 -18.21 9.43
C GLU A 60 -7.66 -17.23 9.98
N MET A 61 -7.03 -16.42 9.12
CA MET A 61 -5.93 -15.54 9.52
C MET A 61 -6.34 -14.32 10.35
N GLY A 62 -7.65 -14.08 10.50
CA GLY A 62 -8.18 -12.93 11.22
C GLY A 62 -8.70 -11.86 10.28
N ASP A 63 -8.58 -10.60 10.68
CA ASP A 63 -9.12 -9.47 9.92
C ASP A 63 -8.18 -9.01 8.79
N ILE A 64 -8.62 -8.00 8.04
CA ILE A 64 -7.86 -7.43 6.93
C ILE A 64 -6.51 -6.87 7.39
N GLU A 65 -6.44 -6.28 8.59
CA GLU A 65 -5.20 -5.73 9.12
C GLU A 65 -4.25 -6.82 9.59
N ASP A 66 -4.75 -7.94 10.12
CA ASP A 66 -3.94 -9.11 10.47
C ASP A 66 -3.29 -9.72 9.21
N VAL A 67 -4.06 -9.90 8.14
CA VAL A 67 -3.54 -10.32 6.83
C VAL A 67 -2.52 -9.31 6.29
N ARG A 68 -2.82 -8.01 6.38
CA ARG A 68 -1.90 -6.96 5.92
C ARG A 68 -0.58 -6.98 6.67
N ARG A 69 -0.61 -7.13 8.01
CA ARG A 69 0.59 -7.25 8.86
C ARG A 69 1.41 -8.46 8.47
N TYR A 70 0.76 -9.60 8.28
CA TYR A 70 1.39 -10.84 7.85
C TYR A 70 2.09 -10.67 6.50
N CYS A 71 1.36 -10.19 5.48
CA CYS A 71 1.91 -10.02 4.15
C CYS A 71 3.11 -9.06 4.13
N LYS A 72 3.02 -7.93 4.85
CA LYS A 72 4.13 -6.98 4.97
C LYS A 72 5.38 -7.63 5.59
N LEU A 73 5.20 -8.38 6.67
CA LEU A 73 6.32 -9.00 7.38
C LEU A 73 6.96 -10.13 6.57
N HIS A 74 6.15 -11.01 5.99
CA HIS A 74 6.64 -12.25 5.37
C HIS A 74 7.02 -12.11 3.90
N PHE A 75 6.42 -11.16 3.17
CA PHE A 75 6.77 -10.93 1.76
C PHE A 75 7.44 -9.60 1.57
N GLY A 76 6.91 -8.53 2.17
CA GLY A 76 7.39 -7.20 1.88
C GLY A 76 8.79 -6.93 2.43
N VAL A 77 9.04 -7.32 3.67
CA VAL A 77 10.35 -7.15 4.31
C VAL A 77 11.44 -7.93 3.57
N PRO A 78 11.28 -9.22 3.21
CA PRO A 78 12.27 -9.92 2.40
C PRO A 78 12.56 -9.26 1.05
N ILE A 79 11.54 -8.74 0.36
CA ILE A 79 11.71 -8.02 -0.91
C ILE A 79 12.56 -6.76 -0.71
N MET A 80 12.26 -5.94 0.30
CA MET A 80 13.06 -4.75 0.63
C MET A 80 14.49 -5.10 1.00
N ARG A 81 14.68 -6.14 1.83
CA ARG A 81 16.01 -6.61 2.23
C ARG A 81 16.81 -7.12 1.04
N ALA A 82 16.17 -7.70 0.03
CA ALA A 82 16.88 -8.13 -1.18
C ALA A 82 17.30 -6.92 -2.04
N GLY A 83 16.42 -5.93 -2.21
CA GLY A 83 16.63 -4.81 -3.14
C GLY A 83 17.32 -3.56 -2.59
N CYS A 84 17.48 -3.43 -1.26
CA CYS A 84 18.03 -2.22 -0.65
C CYS A 84 18.97 -2.56 0.51
N ASP A 85 20.26 -2.23 0.34
CA ASP A 85 21.31 -2.50 1.34
C ASP A 85 21.08 -1.70 2.63
N GLU A 86 20.71 -0.43 2.52
CA GLU A 86 20.42 0.43 3.67
C GLU A 86 19.26 -0.13 4.51
N PHE A 87 18.16 -0.52 3.85
CA PHE A 87 17.02 -1.15 4.52
C PHE A 87 17.44 -2.47 5.18
N ARG A 88 18.27 -3.27 4.51
CA ARG A 88 18.76 -4.55 5.05
C ARG A 88 19.56 -4.36 6.33
N THR A 89 20.49 -3.40 6.34
CA THR A 89 21.31 -3.08 7.51
C THR A 89 20.45 -2.56 8.65
N GLY A 90 19.60 -1.55 8.38
CA GLY A 90 18.70 -1.00 9.40
C GLY A 90 17.74 -2.04 10.00
N TRP A 91 17.22 -2.95 9.17
CA TRP A 91 16.41 -4.08 9.64
C TRP A 91 17.21 -5.04 10.52
N ALA A 92 18.44 -5.39 10.13
CA ALA A 92 19.30 -6.29 10.89
C ALA A 92 19.64 -5.71 12.27
N GLU A 93 19.93 -4.42 12.36
CA GLU A 93 20.25 -3.75 13.62
C GLU A 93 19.02 -3.59 14.51
N SER A 94 17.89 -3.15 13.94
CA SER A 94 16.73 -2.69 14.72
C SER A 94 15.67 -3.76 14.96
N PHE A 95 15.46 -4.68 14.02
CA PHE A 95 14.33 -5.61 14.05
C PHE A 95 14.72 -7.04 14.38
N ILE A 96 15.96 -7.49 14.10
CA ILE A 96 16.28 -8.93 14.17
C ILE A 96 16.02 -9.53 15.56
N HIS A 97 16.35 -8.77 16.61
CA HIS A 97 16.26 -9.17 18.01
C HIS A 97 14.83 -9.07 18.59
N LEU A 98 13.90 -8.46 17.86
CA LEU A 98 12.52 -8.32 18.31
C LEU A 98 11.77 -9.68 18.24
N PRO A 99 10.90 -10.00 19.21
CA PRO A 99 10.01 -11.13 19.12
C PRO A 99 9.11 -11.06 17.89
N TYR A 100 8.67 -12.21 17.37
CA TYR A 100 7.80 -12.29 16.19
C TYR A 100 6.53 -11.45 16.34
N GLU A 101 5.83 -11.57 17.46
CA GLU A 101 4.61 -10.80 17.75
C GLU A 101 4.84 -9.28 17.73
N VAL A 102 6.01 -8.85 18.20
CA VAL A 102 6.39 -7.43 18.16
C VAL A 102 6.62 -6.99 16.73
N LYS A 103 7.34 -7.78 15.92
CA LYS A 103 7.54 -7.49 14.50
C LYS A 103 6.22 -7.37 13.76
N LEU A 104 5.31 -8.32 13.97
CA LEU A 104 4.00 -8.36 13.33
C LEU A 104 3.14 -7.15 13.72
N ARG A 105 3.07 -6.81 15.01
CA ARG A 105 2.36 -5.64 15.51
C ARG A 105 2.86 -4.33 14.87
N LEU A 106 4.18 -4.18 14.72
CA LEU A 106 4.78 -2.97 14.13
C LEU A 106 4.49 -2.81 12.64
N MET A 107 4.07 -3.86 11.92
CA MET A 107 3.66 -3.76 10.52
C MET A 107 2.29 -3.09 10.34
N GLY A 108 1.49 -3.02 11.40
CA GLY A 108 0.16 -2.42 11.42
C GLY A 108 0.12 -1.08 12.15
N PRO A 109 -1.09 -0.49 12.30
CA PRO A 109 -1.27 0.79 12.96
C PRO A 109 -0.64 0.82 14.36
N CYS A 110 0.24 1.78 14.62
CA CYS A 110 0.84 1.98 15.93
C CYS A 110 1.25 3.44 16.15
N ALA A 111 1.44 3.83 17.42
CA ALA A 111 1.81 5.20 17.77
C ALA A 111 3.17 5.66 17.20
N MET A 112 4.07 4.72 16.91
CA MET A 112 5.42 5.02 16.43
C MET A 112 5.46 5.32 14.93
N PHE A 113 4.72 4.56 14.12
CA PHE A 113 4.76 4.66 12.66
C PHE A 113 3.45 5.18 12.04
N GLY A 114 2.45 5.46 12.87
CA GLY A 114 1.16 5.98 12.45
C GLY A 114 0.20 4.89 11.94
N PRO A 115 -0.84 5.28 11.18
CA PRO A 115 -1.93 4.39 10.77
C PRO A 115 -1.49 3.28 9.79
N ASP A 116 -0.34 3.45 9.15
CA ASP A 116 0.17 2.50 8.16
C ASP A 116 1.19 1.52 8.72
N GLY A 117 1.63 1.69 9.98
CA GLY A 117 2.72 0.89 10.54
C GLY A 117 4.05 1.12 9.82
N PHE A 118 4.99 0.21 10.05
CA PHE A 118 6.34 0.31 9.50
C PHE A 118 6.31 0.39 7.96
N PRO A 119 7.00 1.37 7.34
CA PRO A 119 6.92 1.61 5.92
C PRO A 119 7.72 0.55 5.14
N VAL A 120 7.00 -0.45 4.61
CA VAL A 120 7.58 -1.49 3.74
C VAL A 120 7.08 -1.29 2.31
N THR A 121 5.79 -1.52 2.08
CA THR A 121 5.18 -1.47 0.74
C THR A 121 5.17 -0.08 0.13
N ARG A 122 5.24 0.97 0.95
CA ARG A 122 5.35 2.37 0.48
C ARG A 122 6.72 2.67 -0.15
N LEU A 123 7.75 1.91 0.20
CA LEU A 123 9.11 2.10 -0.30
C LEU A 123 9.38 1.33 -1.59
N PHE A 124 8.42 0.51 -2.05
CA PHE A 124 8.61 -0.30 -3.24
C PHE A 124 8.77 0.53 -4.50
N ASP A 125 9.71 0.10 -5.34
CA ASP A 125 9.68 0.40 -6.75
C ASP A 125 8.62 -0.44 -7.48
N ARG A 126 8.49 -0.22 -8.80
CA ARG A 126 7.52 -0.94 -9.64
C ARG A 126 7.74 -2.46 -9.61
N ALA A 127 8.98 -2.92 -9.71
CA ALA A 127 9.30 -4.34 -9.82
C ALA A 127 9.06 -5.06 -8.49
N GLN A 128 9.45 -4.44 -7.38
CA GLN A 128 9.18 -4.91 -6.03
C GLN A 128 7.67 -4.99 -5.75
N GLY A 129 6.89 -4.01 -6.21
CA GLY A 129 5.44 -4.04 -6.11
C GLY A 129 4.79 -5.21 -6.85
N CYS A 130 5.25 -5.52 -8.07
CA CYS A 130 4.78 -6.70 -8.80
C CYS A 130 5.19 -8.00 -8.07
N GLN A 131 6.45 -8.09 -7.65
CA GLN A 131 6.96 -9.25 -6.92
C GLN A 131 6.15 -9.51 -5.63
N TYR A 132 5.73 -8.45 -4.94
CA TYR A 132 4.91 -8.56 -3.74
C TYR A 132 3.53 -9.15 -4.04
N THR A 133 2.86 -8.68 -5.10
CA THR A 133 1.60 -9.28 -5.58
C THR A 133 1.79 -10.76 -5.90
N ASP A 134 2.84 -11.12 -6.66
CA ASP A 134 3.10 -12.50 -7.06
C ASP A 134 3.35 -13.42 -5.86
N ARG A 135 4.06 -12.93 -4.83
CA ARG A 135 4.32 -13.68 -3.60
C ARG A 135 3.04 -13.95 -2.81
N ILE A 136 2.14 -12.97 -2.72
CA ILE A 136 0.83 -13.16 -2.07
C ILE A 136 0.02 -14.23 -2.82
N VAL A 137 -0.06 -14.14 -4.15
CA VAL A 137 -0.79 -15.14 -4.95
C VAL A 137 -0.18 -16.53 -4.78
N ALA A 138 1.15 -16.64 -4.84
CA ALA A 138 1.84 -17.91 -4.71
C ALA A 138 1.61 -18.59 -3.36
N GLU A 139 1.49 -17.81 -2.28
CA GLU A 139 1.21 -18.35 -0.94
C GLU A 139 -0.24 -18.80 -0.79
N PHE A 140 -1.19 -17.96 -1.21
CA PHE A 140 -2.60 -18.12 -0.84
C PHE A 140 -3.45 -18.81 -1.90
N ALA A 141 -3.06 -18.80 -3.18
CA ALA A 141 -3.78 -19.54 -4.20
C ALA A 141 -3.82 -21.06 -3.95
N PRO A 142 -2.72 -21.72 -3.51
CA PRO A 142 -2.74 -23.12 -3.11
C PRO A 142 -3.64 -23.41 -1.90
N GLN A 143 -3.92 -22.40 -1.07
CA GLN A 143 -4.81 -22.49 0.09
C GLN A 143 -6.30 -22.30 -0.28
N GLY A 144 -6.61 -22.18 -1.57
CA GLY A 144 -7.97 -22.03 -2.09
C GLY A 144 -8.44 -20.59 -2.25
N VAL A 145 -7.56 -19.59 -2.06
CA VAL A 145 -7.92 -18.18 -2.27
C VAL A 145 -7.86 -17.84 -3.77
N VAL A 146 -8.97 -17.37 -4.32
CA VAL A 146 -9.09 -17.03 -5.75
C VAL A 146 -8.84 -15.53 -5.98
N PHE A 147 -7.88 -15.19 -6.84
CA PHE A 147 -7.48 -13.82 -7.19
C PHE A 147 -7.70 -13.44 -8.67
N SER A 148 -8.22 -14.35 -9.50
CA SER A 148 -8.30 -14.16 -10.96
C SER A 148 -9.14 -12.94 -11.37
N ASP A 149 -10.16 -12.62 -10.59
CA ASP A 149 -11.02 -11.43 -10.76
C ASP A 149 -10.34 -10.12 -10.39
N LEU A 150 -9.38 -10.16 -9.46
CA LEU A 150 -8.64 -8.99 -9.00
C LEU A 150 -7.43 -8.68 -9.89
N LEU A 151 -6.91 -9.69 -10.59
CA LEU A 151 -5.71 -9.59 -11.42
C LEU A 151 -6.01 -9.46 -12.91
N SER A 152 -7.28 -9.53 -13.34
CA SER A 152 -7.65 -9.37 -14.75
C SER A 152 -7.50 -7.91 -15.20
N GLU A 153 -7.06 -7.72 -16.45
CA GLU A 153 -6.84 -6.38 -17.04
C GLU A 153 -8.12 -5.51 -17.09
N GLU A 154 -9.30 -6.12 -16.97
CA GLU A 154 -10.60 -5.41 -16.93
C GLU A 154 -10.83 -4.60 -15.64
N ALA A 155 -10.02 -4.82 -14.60
CA ALA A 155 -10.08 -4.07 -13.34
C ALA A 155 -9.04 -2.92 -13.23
N ALA A 156 -8.19 -2.72 -14.25
CA ALA A 156 -7.06 -1.77 -14.24
C ALA A 156 -7.41 -0.34 -14.70
#